data_AF-D8K5E9-F1
#
_entry.id   AF-D8K5E9-F1
#
_cell.length_a   1.000
_cell.length_b   1.000
_cell.length_c   1.000
_cell.angle_alpha   90.00
_cell.angle_beta   90.00
_cell.angle_gamma   90.00
#
_symmetry.space_group_name_H-M   'P 1'
#
loop_
_entity.id
_entity.type
_entity.pdbx_description
1 polymer ?
#
loop_
_entity_poly.entity_id
_entity_poly.type
_entity_poly.pdbx_seq_one_letter_code
_entity_poly.pdbx_strand_id
1 'polypeptide(L)'
;MTLPGLESLRQKVEDSTQFINWLAEKVRTRNWVALLMLCFVAAAVLLNPVSIKALYPWLMGQDLPEDFLDGYPWAYGVLLIALFLSALILAIRVKAREQEISTH
;
A
#
# COMPACT_ATOMS: atom_id res chain seq x y z
N MET A 1 38.03 2.68 13.13
CA MET A 1 37.27 3.63 12.27
C MET A 1 36.11 2.87 11.68
N THR A 2 34.96 2.93 12.35
CA THR A 2 33.72 2.26 11.93
C THR A 2 33.11 3.04 10.76
N LEU A 3 32.88 2.37 9.63
CA LEU A 3 32.38 3.01 8.41
C LEU A 3 30.93 3.49 8.64
N PRO A 4 30.64 4.80 8.52
CA PRO A 4 29.32 5.39 8.78
C PRO A 4 28.21 4.88 7.84
N GLY A 5 28.56 4.15 6.78
CA GLY A 5 27.59 3.49 5.90
C GLY A 5 27.00 2.19 6.43
N LEU A 6 27.67 1.50 7.37
CA LEU A 6 27.20 0.23 7.94
C LEU A 6 26.14 0.46 9.03
N GLU A 7 26.28 1.52 9.83
CA GLU A 7 25.29 1.91 10.85
C GLU A 7 23.96 2.27 10.20
N SER A 8 23.97 3.07 9.12
CA SER A 8 22.75 3.50 8.42
C SER A 8 22.06 2.35 7.68
N LEU A 9 22.82 1.42 7.11
CA LEU A 9 22.29 0.19 6.51
C LEU A 9 21.68 -0.72 7.58
N ARG A 10 22.36 -0.89 8.73
CA ARG A 10 21.86 -1.69 9.84
C ARG A 10 20.56 -1.13 10.39
N GLN A 11 20.50 0.18 10.61
CA GLN A 11 19.32 0.85 11.10
C GLN A 11 18.15 0.76 10.13
N LYS A 12 18.41 0.86 8.82
CA LYS A 12 17.39 0.68 7.77
C LYS A 12 16.86 -0.76 7.69
N VAL A 13 17.72 -1.74 7.91
CA VAL A 13 17.34 -3.16 8.00
C VAL A 13 16.51 -3.41 9.27
N GLU A 14 16.89 -2.80 10.38
CA GLU A 14 16.20 -2.93 11.67
C GLU A 14 14.81 -2.29 11.64
N ASP A 15 14.69 -1.09 11.05
CA ASP A 15 13.41 -0.42 10.79
C ASP A 15 12.51 -1.25 9.85
N SER A 16 13.10 -1.82 8.80
CA SER A 16 12.35 -2.69 7.86
C SER A 16 11.88 -3.97 8.54
N THR A 17 12.69 -4.55 9.41
CA THR A 17 12.35 -5.77 10.16
C THR A 17 11.28 -5.50 11.20
N GLN A 18 11.37 -4.37 11.92
CA GLN A 18 10.32 -3.93 12.84
C GLN A 18 9.00 -3.66 12.11
N PHE A 19 9.07 -3.04 10.93
CA PHE A 19 7.89 -2.82 10.10
C PHE A 19 7.25 -4.14 9.65
N ILE A 20 8.06 -5.11 9.20
CA ILE A 20 7.57 -6.45 8.80
C ILE A 20 6.94 -7.17 9.99
N ASN A 21 7.56 -7.14 11.16
CA ASN A 21 7.01 -7.74 12.37
C ASN A 21 5.71 -7.07 12.82
N TRP A 22 5.63 -5.73 12.73
CA TRP A 22 4.40 -4.99 12.97
C TRP A 22 3.31 -5.36 11.95
N LEU A 23 3.66 -5.52 10.68
CA LEU A 23 2.74 -5.95 9.62
C LEU A 23 2.20 -7.35 9.91
N ALA A 24 3.08 -8.29 10.28
CA ALA A 24 2.73 -9.64 10.68
C ALA A 24 1.81 -9.66 11.91
N GLU A 25 2.05 -8.79 12.89
CA GLU A 25 1.19 -8.64 14.07
C GLU A 25 -0.19 -8.07 13.70
N LYS A 26 -0.27 -7.14 12.75
CA LYS A 26 -1.55 -6.62 12.23
C LYS A 26 -2.35 -7.67 11.45
N VAL A 27 -1.66 -8.55 10.71
CA VAL A 27 -2.25 -9.76 10.09
C VAL A 27 -2.75 -10.73 11.16
N ARG A 28 -1.93 -10.99 12.17
CA ARG A 28 -2.25 -11.93 13.25
C ARG A 28 -3.41 -11.47 14.13
N THR A 29 -3.49 -10.17 14.43
CA THR A 29 -4.56 -9.56 15.23
C THR A 29 -5.86 -9.37 14.44
N ARG A 30 -5.94 -9.83 13.18
CA ARG A 30 -7.09 -9.64 12.28
C ARG A 30 -7.53 -8.18 12.21
N ASN A 31 -6.58 -7.25 12.29
CA ASN A 31 -6.90 -5.84 12.12
C ASN A 31 -7.00 -5.53 10.62
N TRP A 32 -8.07 -6.04 10.01
CA TRP A 32 -8.36 -5.94 8.59
C TRP A 32 -8.40 -4.48 8.11
N VAL A 33 -8.84 -3.56 8.98
CA VAL A 33 -8.84 -2.11 8.70
C VAL A 33 -7.42 -1.60 8.50
N ALA A 34 -6.49 -1.92 9.39
CA ALA A 34 -5.10 -1.47 9.29
C ALA A 34 -4.39 -2.07 8.06
N LEU A 35 -4.67 -3.33 7.74
CA LEU A 35 -4.16 -3.99 6.53
C LEU A 35 -4.70 -3.37 5.25
N LEU A 36 -6.00 -3.08 5.21
CA LEU A 36 -6.63 -2.43 4.07
C LEU A 36 -6.09 -1.01 3.87
N MET A 37 -5.86 -0.26 4.95
CA MET A 37 -5.21 1.06 4.89
C MET A 37 -3.76 0.97 4.37
N LEU A 38 -2.99 -0.02 4.81
CA LEU A 38 -1.65 -0.29 4.30
C LEU A 38 -1.65 -0.59 2.79
N CYS A 39 -2.54 -1.48 2.35
CA CYS A 39 -2.71 -1.80 0.93
C CYS A 39 -3.13 -0.56 0.13
N PHE A 40 -4.00 0.28 0.68
CA PHE A 40 -4.41 1.53 0.06
C PHE A 40 -3.24 2.50 -0.10
N VAL A 41 -2.42 2.69 0.94
CA VAL A 41 -1.22 3.53 0.88
C VAL A 41 -0.22 2.96 -0.13
N ALA A 42 0.01 1.65 -0.14
CA ALA A 42 0.88 1.01 -1.11
C ALA A 42 0.38 1.19 -2.54
N ALA A 43 -0.93 1.03 -2.78
CA ALA A 43 -1.55 1.28 -4.08
C ALA A 43 -1.39 2.74 -4.50
N ALA A 44 -1.60 3.70 -3.60
CA ALA A 44 -1.40 5.12 -3.88
C ALA A 44 0.07 5.45 -4.23
N VAL A 45 1.03 4.84 -3.55
CA VAL A 45 2.45 5.04 -3.87
C VAL A 45 2.79 4.43 -5.23
N LEU A 46 2.30 3.22 -5.53
CA LEU A 46 2.58 2.53 -6.80
C LEU A 46 1.91 3.20 -8.01
N LEU A 47 0.70 3.72 -7.81
CA LEU A 47 -0.07 4.39 -8.85
C LEU A 47 0.24 5.89 -8.96
N ASN A 48 1.16 6.41 -8.14
CA ASN A 48 1.68 7.77 -8.31
C ASN A 48 2.28 7.92 -9.72
N PRO A 49 2.00 9.00 -10.46
CA PRO A 49 2.60 9.26 -11.77
C PRO A 49 4.13 9.15 -11.81
N VAL A 50 4.83 9.50 -10.72
CA VAL A 50 6.29 9.31 -10.62
C VAL A 50 6.67 7.83 -10.65
N SER A 51 5.98 7.02 -9.84
CA SER A 51 6.20 5.56 -9.78
C SER A 51 5.82 4.89 -11.09
N ILE A 52 4.73 5.30 -11.74
CA ILE A 52 4.31 4.76 -13.03
C ILE A 52 5.30 5.11 -14.13
N LYS A 53 5.80 6.35 -14.21
CA LYS A 53 6.87 6.71 -15.15
C LYS A 53 8.11 5.83 -14.99
N ALA A 54 8.44 5.45 -13.76
CA ALA A 54 9.58 4.58 -13.48
C ALA A 54 9.29 3.09 -13.75
N LEU A 55 8.09 2.60 -13.43
CA LEU A 55 7.72 1.18 -13.59
C LEU A 55 7.29 0.81 -15.00
N TYR A 56 6.67 1.73 -15.74
CA TYR A 56 6.08 1.45 -17.05
C TYR A 56 7.12 0.97 -18.08
N PRO A 57 8.31 1.60 -18.21
CA PRO A 57 9.35 1.09 -19.11
C PRO A 57 9.88 -0.28 -18.69
N TRP A 58 9.93 -0.55 -17.38
CA TRP A 58 10.35 -1.85 -16.86
C TRP A 58 9.33 -2.96 -17.13
N LEU A 59 8.03 -2.64 -17.08
CA LEU A 59 6.93 -3.60 -17.32
C LEU A 59 6.63 -3.82 -18.81
N MET A 60 6.62 -2.74 -19.59
CA MET A 60 6.14 -2.75 -20.98
C MET A 60 7.26 -2.69 -22.01
N GLY A 61 8.51 -2.46 -21.59
CA GLY A 61 9.66 -2.35 -22.49
C GLY A 61 9.62 -1.11 -23.41
N GLN A 62 8.74 -0.15 -23.12
CA GLN A 62 8.52 1.06 -23.90
C GLN A 62 8.28 2.26 -22.97
N ASP A 63 8.62 3.45 -23.45
CA ASP A 63 8.40 4.68 -22.68
C ASP A 63 6.90 4.98 -22.50
N LEU A 64 6.57 5.61 -21.38
CA LEU A 64 5.21 6.04 -21.10
C LEU A 64 4.81 7.16 -22.09
N PRO A 65 3.67 7.05 -22.80
CA PRO A 65 3.20 8.11 -23.69
C PRO A 65 3.08 9.45 -22.93
N GLU A 66 3.53 10.55 -23.52
CA GLU A 66 3.55 11.87 -22.85
C GLU A 66 2.15 12.37 -22.49
N ASP A 67 1.16 12.02 -23.30
CA ASP A 67 -0.27 12.33 -23.16
C ASP A 67 -1.00 11.42 -22.15
N PHE A 68 -0.41 10.30 -21.74
CA PHE A 68 -1.00 9.39 -20.76
C PHE A 68 -1.29 10.07 -19.42
N LEU A 69 -0.48 11.08 -19.07
CA LEU A 69 -0.55 11.76 -17.78
C LEU A 69 -1.46 12.99 -17.75
N ASP A 70 -1.95 13.48 -18.89
CA ASP A 70 -2.77 14.69 -18.93
C ASP A 70 -4.16 14.48 -18.30
N GLY A 71 -4.76 13.30 -18.49
CA GLY A 71 -6.02 12.90 -17.84
C GLY A 71 -5.84 12.07 -16.56
N TYR A 72 -4.61 11.68 -16.25
CA TYR A 72 -4.30 10.73 -15.19
C TYR A 72 -4.68 11.21 -13.78
N PRO A 73 -4.49 12.49 -13.38
CA PRO A 73 -4.79 12.93 -12.02
C PRO A 73 -6.26 12.72 -11.61
N TRP A 74 -7.20 12.96 -12.54
CA TRP A 74 -8.63 12.76 -12.31
C TRP A 74 -8.99 11.28 -12.25
N ALA A 75 -8.53 10.49 -13.22
CA ALA A 75 -8.77 9.05 -13.25
C ALA A 75 -8.17 8.37 -12.00
N TYR A 76 -6.96 8.78 -11.61
CA TYR A 76 -6.26 8.31 -10.42
C TYR A 76 -6.99 8.67 -9.13
N GLY A 77 -7.46 9.92 -9.00
CA GLY A 77 -8.23 10.35 -7.83
C GLY A 77 -9.53 9.56 -7.67
N VAL A 78 -10.28 9.36 -8.77
CA VAL A 78 -11.51 8.55 -8.79
C VAL A 78 -11.20 7.08 -8.44
N LEU A 79 -10.15 6.51 -9.01
CA LEU A 79 -9.73 5.13 -8.75
C LEU A 79 -9.35 4.93 -7.28
N LEU A 80 -8.60 5.86 -6.69
CA LEU A 80 -8.25 5.84 -5.27
C LEU A 80 -9.49 5.92 -4.39
N ILE A 81 -10.41 6.84 -4.67
CA ILE A 81 -11.65 6.96 -3.90
C ILE A 81 -12.46 5.66 -3.98
N ALA A 82 -12.58 5.08 -5.17
CA ALA A 82 -13.28 3.81 -5.38
C ALA A 82 -12.63 2.65 -4.62
N LEU A 83 -11.29 2.56 -4.65
CA LEU A 83 -10.52 1.55 -3.89
C LEU A 83 -10.70 1.73 -2.38
N PHE A 84 -10.64 2.97 -1.89
CA PHE A 84 -10.84 3.28 -0.49
C PHE A 84 -12.25 2.90 -0.01
N LEU A 85 -13.29 3.28 -0.76
CA LEU A 85 -14.67 2.93 -0.43
C LEU A 85 -14.89 1.41 -0.46
N SER A 86 -14.33 0.72 -1.45
CA SER A 86 -14.42 -0.74 -1.55
C SER A 86 -13.78 -1.41 -0.34
N ALA A 87 -12.59 -0.95 0.05
CA ALA A 87 -11.89 -1.42 1.24
C ALA A 87 -12.70 -1.14 2.53
N LEU A 88 -13.26 0.07 2.67
CA LEU A 88 -14.08 0.44 3.81
C LEU A 88 -15.32 -0.46 3.93
N ILE A 89 -16.03 -0.71 2.83
CA ILE A 89 -17.19 -1.61 2.79
C ILE A 89 -16.78 -3.03 3.18
N LEU A 90 -15.66 -3.53 2.65
CA LEU A 90 -15.14 -4.85 3.01
C LEU A 90 -14.83 -4.94 4.51
N ALA A 91 -14.17 -3.93 5.07
CA ALA A 91 -13.81 -3.88 6.47
C ALA A 91 -15.04 -3.88 7.38
N ILE A 92 -16.07 -3.09 7.03
CA ILE A 92 -17.35 -3.06 7.76
C ILE A 92 -18.02 -4.43 7.69
N ARG A 93 -18.08 -5.06 6.52
CA ARG A 93 -18.69 -6.39 6.35
C ARG A 93 -17.96 -7.48 7.10
N VAL A 94 -16.63 -7.45 7.13
CA VAL A 94 -15.81 -8.41 7.90
C VAL A 94 -16.10 -8.25 9.39
N LYS A 95 -16.12 -7.01 9.90
CA LYS A 95 -16.42 -6.74 11.31
C LYS A 95 -17.86 -7.15 11.68
N ALA A 96 -18.83 -6.91 10.80
CA ALA A 96 -20.22 -7.33 11.02
C ALA A 96 -20.35 -8.85 11.13
N ARG A 97 -19.66 -9.62 10.27
CA ARG A 97 -19.62 -11.09 10.34
C ARG A 97 -18.97 -11.58 11.63
N GLU A 98 -17.88 -10.97 12.08
CA GLU A 98 -17.22 -11.34 13.33
C GLU A 98 -18.13 -11.11 14.56
N GLN A 99 -18.95 -10.05 14.53
CA GLN A 99 -19.94 -9.78 15.59
C GLN A 99 -21.07 -10.81 15.59
N GLU A 100 -21.65 -11.13 14.44
CA GLU A 100 -22.71 -12.14 14.33
C GLU A 100 -22.27 -13.52 14.85
N ILE A 101 -21.02 -13.92 14.58
CA ILE A 101 -20.43 -15.19 15.04
C ILE A 101 -20.20 -15.22 16.56
N SER A 102 -20.01 -14.06 17.21
CA SER A 102 -19.75 -13.99 18.66
C SER A 102 -21.01 -14.02 19.54
N THR A 103 -22.17 -13.74 18.94
CA THR A 103 -23.48 -13.70 19.60
C THR A 103 -24.28 -15.01 19.49
N HIS A 104 -23.75 -16.01 18.79
CA HIS A 104 -24.31 -17.36 18.68
C HIS A 104 -23.41 -18.38 19.39
#